data_AF-M2MZR4-F1
#
_entry.id   AF-M2MZR4-F1
#
_cell.length_a   1.000
_cell.length_b   1.000
_cell.length_c   1.000
_cell.angle_alpha   90.00
_cell.angle_beta   90.00
_cell.angle_gamma   90.00
#
_symmetry.space_group_name_H-M   'P 1'
#
loop_
_entity.id
_entity.type
_entity.pdbx_description
1 polymer ?
#
loop_
_entity_poly.entity_id
_entity_poly.type
_entity_poly.pdbx_seq_one_letter_code
_entity_poly.pdbx_strand_id
1 'polypeptide(L)'
;MENTAEDRMHAAQGHKANLSNPNTSEESKKNSRQALEQLGGEDAFYGKKGDDAPAAGMGDDNRVLGGHKATLSNEGTSDAAKQHSKEVLEKNS
;
A
#
# COMPACT_ATOMS: atom_id res chain seq x y z
N MET A 1 -19.28 11.63 -15.11
CA MET A 1 -18.72 11.75 -13.75
C MET A 1 -17.34 11.11 -13.81
N GLU A 2 -16.30 11.91 -13.62
CA GLU A 2 -14.91 11.48 -13.74
C GLU A 2 -14.61 10.45 -12.64
N ASN A 3 -14.47 9.16 -13.03
CA ASN A 3 -13.99 8.10 -12.15
C ASN A 3 -12.48 8.29 -11.95
N THR A 4 -12.11 9.27 -11.14
CA THR A 4 -10.70 9.56 -10.85
C THR A 4 -10.10 8.44 -10.00
N ALA A 5 -8.78 8.33 -9.99
CA ALA A 5 -8.08 7.40 -9.09
C ALA A 5 -8.44 7.64 -7.61
N GLU A 6 -8.73 8.89 -7.24
CA GLU A 6 -9.13 9.28 -5.89
C GLU A 6 -10.53 8.78 -5.52
N ASP A 7 -11.48 8.84 -6.46
CA ASP A 7 -12.83 8.32 -6.24
C ASP A 7 -12.81 6.81 -5.97
N ARG A 8 -12.02 6.08 -6.76
CA ARG A 8 -11.79 4.63 -6.57
C ARG A 8 -11.11 4.32 -5.23
N MET A 9 -10.15 5.15 -4.80
CA MET A 9 -9.48 5.01 -3.52
C MET A 9 -10.44 5.23 -2.33
N HIS A 10 -11.25 6.29 -2.37
CA HIS A 10 -12.23 6.56 -1.32
C HIS A 10 -13.29 5.46 -1.23
N ALA A 11 -13.79 4.97 -2.38
CA ALA A 11 -14.71 3.84 -2.43
C ALA A 11 -14.08 2.58 -1.82
N ALA A 12 -12.82 2.27 -2.17
CA ALA A 12 -12.10 1.13 -1.64
C ALA A 12 -11.86 1.24 -0.11
N GLN A 13 -11.55 2.43 0.42
CA GLN A 13 -11.48 2.66 1.88
C GLN A 13 -12.81 2.37 2.57
N GLY A 14 -13.93 2.83 2.01
CA GLY A 14 -15.27 2.60 2.56
C GLY A 14 -15.61 1.11 2.64
N HIS A 15 -15.36 0.35 1.57
CA HIS A 15 -15.60 -1.09 1.56
C HIS A 15 -14.70 -1.84 2.56
N LYS A 16 -13.45 -1.42 2.74
CA LYS A 16 -12.54 -2.01 3.74
C LYS A 16 -12.98 -1.74 5.17
N ALA A 17 -13.49 -0.55 5.45
CA ALA A 17 -14.09 -0.21 6.74
C ALA A 17 -15.32 -1.08 7.01
N ASN A 18 -16.17 -1.29 5.98
CA ASN A 18 -17.31 -2.19 6.08
C ASN A 18 -16.89 -3.63 6.43
N LEU A 19 -15.82 -4.16 5.82
CA LEU A 19 -15.31 -5.50 6.15
C LEU A 19 -14.80 -5.64 7.58
N SER A 20 -14.25 -4.57 8.15
CA SER A 20 -13.68 -4.57 9.50
C SER A 20 -14.73 -4.29 10.58
N ASN A 21 -15.92 -3.83 10.21
CA ASN A 21 -16.98 -3.52 11.16
C ASN A 21 -17.65 -4.83 11.66
N PRO A 22 -17.51 -5.22 12.93
CA PRO A 22 -18.11 -6.45 13.45
C PRO A 22 -19.64 -6.42 13.40
N ASN A 23 -20.26 -5.25 13.31
CA ASN A 23 -21.71 -5.08 13.24
C ASN A 23 -22.28 -5.17 11.82
N THR A 24 -21.46 -5.42 10.80
CA THR A 24 -21.94 -5.60 9.42
C THR A 24 -22.32 -7.04 9.13
N SER A 25 -23.37 -7.20 8.33
CA SER A 25 -23.83 -8.50 7.86
C SER A 25 -22.81 -9.15 6.93
N GLU A 26 -22.75 -10.49 6.96
CA GLU A 26 -21.90 -11.28 6.07
C GLU A 26 -22.21 -11.04 4.58
N GLU A 27 -23.48 -10.77 4.24
CA GLU A 27 -23.86 -10.41 2.88
C GLU A 27 -23.25 -9.07 2.45
N SER A 28 -23.30 -8.07 3.32
CA SER A 28 -22.68 -6.75 3.08
C SER A 28 -21.16 -6.86 2.96
N LYS A 29 -20.52 -7.73 3.75
CA LYS A 29 -19.09 -8.02 3.63
C LYS A 29 -18.77 -8.74 2.32
N LYS A 30 -19.58 -9.71 1.89
CA LYS A 30 -19.40 -10.38 0.60
C LYS A 30 -19.50 -9.39 -0.56
N ASN A 31 -20.51 -8.51 -0.55
CA ASN A 31 -20.65 -7.47 -1.55
C ASN A 31 -19.47 -6.49 -1.56
N SER A 32 -18.99 -6.09 -0.37
CA SER A 32 -17.82 -5.20 -0.24
C SER A 32 -16.53 -5.83 -0.76
N ARG A 33 -16.33 -7.16 -0.59
CA ARG A 33 -15.21 -7.89 -1.19
C ARG A 33 -15.27 -7.83 -2.72
N GLN A 34 -16.42 -8.14 -3.30
CA GLN A 34 -16.61 -8.13 -4.75
C GLN A 34 -16.47 -6.71 -5.35
N ALA A 35 -16.92 -5.67 -4.62
CA ALA A 35 -16.74 -4.29 -5.02
C ALA A 35 -15.25 -3.88 -5.00
N LEU A 36 -14.51 -4.29 -3.97
CA LEU A 36 -13.06 -4.08 -3.91
C LEU A 36 -12.32 -4.74 -5.08
N GLU A 37 -12.64 -5.97 -5.42
CA GLU A 37 -12.05 -6.66 -6.58
C GLU A 37 -12.29 -5.90 -7.89
N GLN A 38 -13.51 -5.40 -8.10
CA GLN A 38 -13.86 -4.61 -9.30
C GLN A 38 -13.19 -3.24 -9.34
N LEU A 39 -12.90 -2.64 -8.17
CA LEU A 39 -12.21 -1.35 -8.08
C LEU A 39 -10.70 -1.45 -8.33
N GLY A 40 -10.15 -2.67 -8.46
CA GLY A 40 -8.72 -2.93 -8.63
C GLY A 40 -8.07 -3.65 -7.44
N GLY A 41 -8.86 -4.15 -6.49
CA GLY A 41 -8.37 -4.86 -5.30
C GLY A 41 -7.45 -3.99 -4.45
N GLU A 42 -6.37 -4.57 -3.92
CA GLU A 42 -5.32 -3.83 -3.24
C GLU A 42 -4.63 -2.77 -4.15
N ASP A 43 -4.70 -2.91 -5.48
CA ASP A 43 -4.06 -2.00 -6.45
C ASP A 43 -4.83 -0.68 -6.63
N ALA A 44 -6.14 -0.67 -6.34
CA ALA A 44 -6.99 0.53 -6.35
C ALA A 44 -6.47 1.66 -5.44
N PHE A 45 -5.65 1.31 -4.45
CA PHE A 45 -4.99 2.22 -3.52
C PHE A 45 -3.69 2.84 -4.05
N TYR A 46 -3.11 2.29 -5.10
CA TYR A 46 -1.77 2.67 -5.57
C TYR A 46 -1.78 3.74 -6.68
N GLY A 47 -2.96 4.17 -7.14
CA GLY A 47 -3.10 5.24 -8.14
C GLY A 47 -2.73 6.66 -7.68
N LYS A 48 -2.37 6.84 -6.40
CA LYS A 48 -1.79 8.10 -5.87
C LYS A 48 -0.56 7.84 -5.01
N LYS A 49 0.49 7.34 -5.65
CA LYS A 49 1.85 7.71 -5.27
C LYS A 49 2.48 8.35 -6.50
N GLY A 50 2.44 9.68 -6.55
CA GLY A 50 3.19 10.43 -7.54
C GLY A 50 4.63 9.96 -7.52
N ASP A 51 5.20 9.76 -8.70
CA ASP A 51 6.61 9.66 -9.13
C ASP A 51 7.70 9.02 -8.22
N ASP A 52 7.39 8.53 -7.02
CA ASP A 52 8.35 8.12 -6.00
C ASP A 52 7.79 7.01 -5.08
N ALA A 53 6.99 6.09 -5.62
CA ALA A 53 6.76 4.84 -4.89
C ALA A 53 6.85 3.60 -5.77
N PRO A 54 7.72 2.64 -5.39
CA PRO A 54 7.76 1.37 -6.07
C PRO A 54 6.46 0.60 -5.81
N ALA A 55 5.83 0.26 -6.92
CA ALA A 55 4.82 -0.76 -7.18
C ALA A 55 4.38 -1.62 -5.99
N ALA A 56 3.09 -1.58 -5.69
CA ALA A 56 2.39 -2.76 -5.19
C ALA A 56 2.57 -3.89 -6.18
N GLY A 57 2.77 -5.11 -5.69
CA GLY A 57 2.59 -6.30 -6.52
C GLY A 57 3.78 -7.23 -6.59
N MET A 58 4.91 -6.94 -5.94
CA MET A 58 6.01 -7.89 -5.81
C MET A 58 6.48 -7.97 -4.36
N GLY A 59 6.01 -8.97 -3.61
CA GLY A 59 6.60 -9.48 -2.35
C GLY A 59 6.76 -8.50 -1.17
N ASP A 60 6.41 -8.93 0.03
CA ASP A 60 6.76 -8.22 1.28
C ASP A 60 8.24 -7.78 1.31
N ASP A 61 9.14 -8.58 0.73
CA ASP A 61 10.56 -8.26 0.54
C ASP A 61 10.79 -6.95 -0.22
N ASN A 62 10.14 -6.72 -1.36
CA ASN A 62 10.41 -5.53 -2.18
C ASN A 62 9.90 -4.24 -1.51
N ARG A 63 8.85 -4.35 -0.68
CA ARG A 63 8.36 -3.26 0.17
C ARG A 63 9.32 -2.94 1.32
N VAL A 64 9.89 -3.97 1.96
CA VAL A 64 10.91 -3.82 3.00
C VAL A 64 12.18 -3.18 2.43
N LEU A 65 12.67 -3.66 1.29
CA LEU A 65 13.82 -3.08 0.60
C LEU A 65 13.56 -1.65 0.15
N GLY A 66 12.35 -1.33 -0.32
CA GLY A 66 11.93 0.04 -0.61
C GLY A 66 12.01 0.98 0.60
N GLY A 67 11.59 0.51 1.78
CA GLY A 67 11.71 1.26 3.04
C GLY A 67 13.16 1.53 3.45
N HIS A 68 14.05 0.54 3.29
CA HIS A 68 15.48 0.71 3.55
C HIS A 68 16.14 1.68 2.57
N LYS A 69 15.74 1.68 1.29
CA LYS A 69 16.19 2.69 0.31
C LYS A 69 15.73 4.10 0.70
N ALA A 70 14.47 4.25 1.12
CA ALA A 70 13.97 5.54 1.61
C ALA A 70 14.73 6.02 2.86
N THR A 71 15.10 5.11 3.76
CA THR A 71 15.91 5.41 4.95
C THR A 71 17.30 5.95 4.59
N LEU A 72 17.92 5.43 3.53
CA LEU A 72 19.21 5.92 3.03
C LEU A 72 19.12 7.33 2.43
N SER A 73 18.05 7.60 1.67
CA SER A 73 17.85 8.89 1.00
C SER A 73 17.35 10.00 1.93
N ASN A 74 16.82 9.66 3.10
CA ASN A 74 16.31 10.65 4.04
C ASN A 74 17.45 11.28 4.87
N GLU A 75 17.70 12.57 4.64
CA GLU A 75 18.73 13.38 5.33
C GLU A 75 18.49 13.45 6.84
N GLY A 76 17.24 13.40 7.30
CA GLY A 76 16.87 13.40 8.72
C GLY A 76 17.09 12.07 9.44
N THR A 77 17.62 11.04 8.77
CA THR A 77 17.89 9.73 9.37
C THR A 77 19.34 9.66 9.86
N SER A 78 19.52 9.17 11.09
CA SER A 78 20.82 8.95 11.73
C SER A 78 21.73 8.01 10.94
N ASP A 79 23.05 8.24 11.01
CA ASP A 79 24.07 7.39 10.37
C ASP A 79 23.95 5.90 10.71
N ALA A 80 23.68 5.57 11.98
CA ALA A 80 23.51 4.18 12.40
C ALA A 80 22.33 3.47 11.69
N ALA A 81 21.21 4.19 11.48
CA ALA A 81 20.04 3.66 10.80
C ALA A 81 20.25 3.54 9.29
N LYS A 82 21.07 4.43 8.70
CA LYS A 82 21.51 4.32 7.30
C LYS A 82 22.45 3.13 7.12
N GLN A 83 23.44 2.94 7.99
CA GLN A 83 24.33 1.77 7.92
C GLN A 83 23.56 0.46 8.02
N HIS A 84 22.62 0.34 8.96
CA HIS A 84 21.78 -0.85 9.08
C HIS A 84 20.94 -1.09 7.81
N SER A 85 20.33 -0.04 7.27
CA SER A 85 19.54 -0.14 6.03
C SER A 85 20.38 -0.55 4.82
N LYS A 86 21.64 -0.11 4.76
CA LYS A 86 22.58 -0.52 3.72
C LYS A 86 22.92 -2.01 3.81
N GLU A 87 23.21 -2.50 5.01
CA GLU A 87 23.53 -3.92 5.22
C GLU A 87 22.36 -4.85 4.85
N VAL A 88 21.13 -4.46 5.19
CA VAL A 88 19.92 -5.22 4.82
C VAL A 88 19.75 -5.27 3.29
N LEU A 89 20.03 -4.17 2.59
CA LEU A 89 19.97 -4.13 1.12
C LEU A 89 21.05 -5.00 0.48
N GLU A 90 22.29 -4.98 1.01
CA GLU A 90 23.39 -5.81 0.49
C GLU A 90 23.13 -7.31 0.69
N LYS A 91 22.52 -7.71 1.81
CA LYS A 91 22.17 -9.11 2.10
C LYS A 91 21.03 -9.67 1.24
N ASN A 92 20.21 -8.78 0.65
CA ASN A 92 19.04 -9.13 -0.17
C ASN A 92 19.22 -8.72 -1.64
N SER A 93 20.44 -8.39 -2.08
CA SER A 93 20.79 -8.04 -3.47
C SER A 93 21.18 -9.26 -4.30
#